data_AF-A0A350JL10-F1
#
_entry.id   AF-A0A350JL10-F1
#
_cell.length_a   1.000
_cell.length_b   1.000
_cell.length_c   1.000
_cell.angle_alpha   90.00
_cell.angle_beta   90.00
_cell.angle_gamma   90.00
#
_symmetry.space_group_name_H-M   'P 1'
#
loop_
_entity.id
_entity.type
_entity.pdbx_description
1 polymer ?
#
loop_
_entity_poly.entity_id
_entity_poly.type
_entity_poly.pdbx_seq_one_letter_code
_entity_poly.pdbx_strand_id
1 'polypeptide(L)'
;MKDKGKLSPITFLYGFGATVVLVGAMFKFLGWNYANEMFVVGLSIEALVFLVSAFERTVEDKDYEWENVFPQLNDGSGTTPDTNGYAQAMNEFGQTLSTLNREMAEMGAALKEMRNGMEKVGSLGSQIEELSKEVSSYNGHLKQMNVKFQELSKK
;
A
#
# COMPACT_ATOMS: atom_id res chain seq x y z
N MET A 1 0.24 23.66 17.30
CA MET A 1 1.27 23.73 16.24
C MET A 1 2.13 22.49 16.40
N LYS A 2 2.16 21.61 15.39
CA LYS A 2 2.84 20.30 15.47
C LYS A 2 4.34 20.57 15.58
N ASP A 3 4.94 20.27 16.73
CA ASP A 3 6.38 20.41 16.93
C ASP A 3 7.07 19.58 15.85
N LYS A 4 7.78 20.27 14.94
CA LYS A 4 8.47 19.60 13.85
C LYS A 4 9.64 18.89 14.50
N GLY A 5 9.50 17.57 14.68
CA GLY A 5 10.52 16.71 15.25
C GLY A 5 11.90 17.13 14.76
N LYS A 6 12.70 17.66 15.67
CA LYS A 6 14.03 18.17 15.36
C LYS A 6 14.82 17.01 14.77
N LEU A 7 15.37 17.19 13.58
CA LEU A 7 16.27 16.20 12.99
C LEU A 7 17.43 16.03 13.97
N SER A 8 17.48 14.90 14.66
CA SER A 8 18.58 14.59 15.55
C SER A 8 19.85 14.54 14.70
N PRO A 9 20.88 15.37 14.98
CA PRO A 9 22.12 15.37 14.21
C PRO A 9 22.75 13.97 14.07
N ILE A 10 22.45 13.09 15.03
CA ILE A 10 22.84 11.69 15.09
C ILE A 10 22.18 10.86 13.98
N THR A 11 20.87 11.03 13.74
CA THR A 11 20.16 10.33 12.65
C THR A 11 20.71 10.74 11.29
N PHE A 12 21.10 12.02 11.14
CA PHE A 12 21.74 12.51 9.93
C PHE A 12 23.14 11.90 9.74
N LEU A 13 23.96 11.86 10.79
CA LEU A 13 25.29 11.23 10.75
C LEU A 13 25.22 9.73 10.44
N TYR A 14 24.22 9.02 10.97
CA TYR A 14 23.96 7.63 10.64
C TYR A 14 23.61 7.44 9.16
N GLY A 15 22.65 8.23 8.65
CA GLY A 15 22.28 8.18 7.23
C GLY A 15 23.42 8.58 6.29
N PHE A 16 24.27 9.51 6.72
CA PHE A 16 25.45 9.94 5.99
C PHE A 16 26.52 8.84 5.92
N GLY A 17 26.86 8.20 7.04
CA GLY A 17 27.79 7.07 7.09
C GLY A 17 27.36 5.92 6.18
N ALA A 18 26.08 5.52 6.29
CA ALA A 18 25.51 4.44 5.50
C ALA A 18 25.59 4.73 3.98
N THR A 19 25.40 5.99 3.58
CA THR A 19 25.53 6.40 2.16
C THR A 19 26.97 6.26 1.66
N VAL A 20 27.96 6.64 2.47
CA VAL A 20 29.39 6.51 2.14
C VAL A 20 29.78 5.03 1.98
N VAL A 21 29.29 4.14 2.83
CA VAL A 21 29.50 2.68 2.70
C VAL A 21 28.90 2.14 1.42
N LEU A 22 27.67 2.53 1.10
CA LEU A 22 26.95 2.04 -0.08
C LEU A 22 27.69 2.45 -1.36
N VAL A 23 28.19 3.69 -1.42
CA VAL A 23 29.04 4.15 -2.52
C VAL A 23 30.34 3.34 -2.59
N GLY A 24 31.00 3.07 -1.47
CA GLY A 24 32.19 2.20 -1.44
C GLY A 24 31.91 0.78 -1.95
N ALA A 25 30.78 0.19 -1.56
CA ALA A 25 30.35 -1.14 -1.99
C ALA A 25 30.04 -1.17 -3.50
N MET A 26 29.42 -0.11 -4.03
CA MET A 26 29.16 0.05 -5.45
C MET A 26 30.46 0.07 -6.26
N PHE A 27 31.47 0.81 -5.82
CA PHE A 27 32.78 0.86 -6.49
C PHE A 27 33.48 -0.50 -6.49
N LYS A 28 33.38 -1.24 -5.37
CA LYS A 28 33.91 -2.61 -5.26
C LYS A 28 33.24 -3.57 -6.24
N PHE A 29 31.93 -3.46 -6.44
CA PHE A 29 31.20 -4.26 -7.41
C PHE A 29 31.56 -3.91 -8.86
N LEU A 30 31.78 -2.63 -9.16
CA LEU A 30 32.14 -2.16 -10.51
C LEU A 30 33.60 -2.44 -10.90
N GLY A 31 34.43 -2.93 -9.98
CA GLY A 31 35.82 -3.33 -10.27
C GLY A 31 36.75 -2.15 -10.59
N TRP A 32 36.45 -0.95 -10.11
CA TRP A 32 37.26 0.24 -10.37
C TRP A 32 38.60 0.18 -9.63
N ASN A 33 39.63 0.84 -10.18
CA ASN A 33 40.91 0.98 -9.50
C ASN A 33 40.72 1.66 -8.14
N TYR A 34 41.42 1.18 -7.11
CA TYR A 34 41.29 1.63 -5.70
C TYR A 34 39.94 1.34 -5.02
N ALA A 35 39.11 0.48 -5.60
CA ALA A 35 37.79 0.19 -5.03
C ALA A 35 37.86 -0.54 -3.67
N ASN A 36 38.89 -1.35 -3.43
CA ASN A 36 39.08 -2.02 -2.15
C ASN A 36 39.44 -1.01 -1.05
N GLU A 37 40.31 -0.07 -1.35
CA GLU A 37 40.75 0.98 -0.44
C GLU A 37 39.56 1.89 -0.08
N MET A 38 38.77 2.32 -1.07
CA MET A 38 37.55 3.10 -0.83
C MET A 38 36.50 2.33 -0.03
N PHE A 39 36.35 1.02 -0.29
CA PHE A 39 35.43 0.16 0.46
C PHE A 39 35.84 0.01 1.93
N VAL A 40 37.14 -0.20 2.19
CA VAL A 40 37.68 -0.32 3.55
C VAL A 40 37.55 0.99 4.31
N VAL A 41 37.78 2.14 3.66
CA VAL A 41 37.58 3.47 4.27
C VAL A 41 36.12 3.69 4.62
N GLY A 42 35.18 3.38 3.71
CA GLY A 42 33.75 3.48 3.99
C GLY A 42 33.31 2.62 5.18
N LEU A 43 33.73 1.35 5.23
CA LEU A 43 33.45 0.47 6.36
C LEU A 43 34.07 0.94 7.67
N SER A 44 35.26 1.54 7.62
CA SER A 44 35.93 2.07 8.82
C SER A 44 35.19 3.27 9.41
N ILE A 45 34.68 4.15 8.55
CA ILE A 45 33.85 5.30 8.98
C ILE A 45 32.55 4.79 9.63
N GLU A 46 31.88 3.81 9.03
CA GLU A 46 30.65 3.23 9.58
C GLU A 46 30.89 2.55 10.93
N ALA A 47 31.98 1.80 11.06
CA ALA A 47 32.35 1.16 12.32
C ALA A 47 32.56 2.19 13.46
N LEU A 48 33.13 3.36 13.15
CA LEU A 48 33.29 4.45 14.13
C LEU A 48 31.95 5.09 14.50
N VAL A 49 31.07 5.33 13.53
CA VAL A 49 29.71 5.86 13.78
C VAL A 49 28.90 4.90 14.65
N PHE A 50 28.96 3.60 14.36
CA PHE A 50 28.31 2.56 15.17
C PHE A 50 28.88 2.49 16.59
N LEU A 51 30.20 2.60 16.73
CA LEU A 51 30.85 2.60 18.04
C LEU A 51 30.39 3.79 18.88
N VAL A 52 30.33 5.00 18.30
CA VAL A 52 29.83 6.20 18.99
C VAL A 52 28.34 6.06 19.33
N SER A 53 27.54 5.53 18.40
CA SER A 53 26.10 5.25 18.62
C SER A 53 25.87 4.28 19.79
N ALA A 54 26.73 3.29 19.99
CA ALA A 54 26.61 2.34 21.11
C ALA A 54 26.77 2.99 22.51
N PHE A 55 27.45 4.13 22.60
CA PHE A 55 27.58 4.90 23.85
C PHE A 55 26.47 5.94 24.03
N GLU A 56 25.71 6.23 22.98
CA GLU A 56 24.49 7.02 23.07
C GLU A 56 23.38 6.14 23.64
N ARG A 57 23.10 6.32 24.93
CA ARG A 57 21.97 5.67 25.59
C ARG A 57 20.71 6.02 24.79
N THR A 58 20.08 5.02 24.18
CA THR A 58 18.78 5.11 23.50
C THR A 58 17.71 5.50 24.52
N VAL A 59 17.69 6.77 24.90
CA VAL A 59 16.56 7.41 25.59
C VAL A 59 15.75 8.11 24.51
N GLU A 60 15.28 7.34 23.53
CA GLU A 60 13.99 7.68 22.95
C GLU A 60 12.98 6.84 23.72
N ASP A 61 12.66 7.30 24.93
CA ASP A 61 11.32 7.12 25.46
C ASP A 61 10.42 7.85 24.47
N LYS A 62 10.10 7.18 23.36
CA LYS A 62 8.91 7.54 22.60
C LYS A 62 7.78 7.26 23.56
N ASP A 63 7.38 8.28 24.28
CA ASP A 63 6.11 8.31 24.99
C ASP A 63 5.04 8.10 23.92
N TYR A 64 4.74 6.83 23.66
CA TYR A 64 3.59 6.44 22.90
C TYR A 64 2.41 7.00 23.68
N GLU A 65 1.66 7.93 23.08
CA GLU A 65 0.45 8.50 23.66
C GLU A 65 -0.67 7.43 23.67
N TRP A 66 -0.48 6.37 24.47
CA TRP A 66 -1.42 5.26 24.66
C TRP A 66 -2.76 5.78 25.19
N GLU A 67 -2.77 6.93 25.86
CA GLU A 67 -3.94 7.66 26.31
C GLU A 67 -4.89 8.06 25.17
N ASN A 68 -4.39 8.26 23.94
CA ASN A 68 -5.24 8.56 22.79
C ASN A 68 -5.98 7.32 22.27
N VAL A 69 -5.44 6.14 22.53
CA VAL A 69 -6.01 4.85 22.09
C VAL A 69 -6.81 4.18 23.23
N PHE A 70 -6.45 4.49 24.47
CA PHE A 70 -7.06 4.01 25.70
C PHE A 70 -7.32 5.20 26.62
N PRO A 71 -8.41 5.97 26.40
CA PRO A 71 -8.74 7.14 27.21
C PRO A 71 -8.90 6.82 28.71
N GLN A 72 -9.18 5.56 29.04
CA GLN A 72 -9.20 5.01 30.40
C GLN A 72 -7.87 5.12 31.17
N LEU A 73 -6.75 5.40 30.51
CA LEU A 73 -5.45 5.62 31.15
C LEU A 73 -5.24 7.07 31.60
N ASN A 74 -6.01 8.01 31.03
CA ASN A 74 -5.89 9.45 31.30
C ASN A 74 -6.63 9.87 32.59
N ASP A 75 -7.53 9.01 33.05
CA ASP A 75 -8.24 9.19 34.30
C ASP A 75 -7.34 8.65 35.42
N GLY A 76 -6.51 9.53 36.01
CA GLY A 76 -5.47 9.23 37.01
C GLY A 76 -5.95 8.62 38.34
N SER A 77 -7.03 7.84 38.33
CA SER A 77 -7.53 7.04 39.46
C SER A 77 -6.73 5.73 39.57
N GLY A 78 -5.50 5.83 40.03
CA GLY A 78 -4.66 4.70 40.41
C GLY A 78 -5.18 3.89 41.62
N THR A 79 -6.49 3.78 41.87
CA THR A 79 -7.02 2.98 42.98
C THR A 79 -8.45 2.50 42.69
N THR A 80 -8.60 1.17 42.70
CA THR A 80 -9.79 0.32 42.51
C THR A 80 -10.15 -0.04 41.05
N PRO A 81 -10.19 -1.33 40.68
CA PRO A 81 -10.68 -1.74 39.37
C PRO A 81 -12.19 -1.53 39.35
N ASP A 82 -12.65 -0.54 38.58
CA ASP A 82 -14.07 -0.33 38.33
C ASP A 82 -14.59 -1.44 37.40
N THR A 83 -15.08 -2.51 38.03
CA THR A 83 -15.75 -3.64 37.39
C THR A 83 -16.90 -3.23 36.48
N ASN A 84 -17.51 -2.05 36.68
CA ASN A 84 -18.61 -1.58 35.84
C ASN A 84 -18.12 -1.01 34.52
N GLY A 85 -16.97 -0.33 34.50
CA GLY A 85 -16.34 0.18 33.27
C GLY A 85 -15.92 -0.95 32.32
N TYR A 86 -15.36 -2.03 32.87
CA TYR A 86 -15.02 -3.23 32.08
C TYR A 86 -16.27 -3.89 31.48
N ALA A 87 -17.34 -4.04 32.25
CA ALA A 87 -18.59 -4.61 31.77
C ALA A 87 -19.25 -3.76 30.66
N GLN A 88 -19.13 -2.42 30.76
CA GLN A 88 -19.62 -1.51 29.74
C GLN A 88 -18.78 -1.58 28.45
N ALA A 89 -17.46 -1.59 28.57
CA ALA A 89 -16.54 -1.76 27.43
C ALA A 89 -16.75 -3.10 26.72
N MET A 90 -17.01 -4.18 27.46
CA MET A 90 -17.26 -5.50 26.87
C MET A 90 -18.60 -5.56 26.13
N ASN A 91 -19.63 -4.86 26.62
CA ASN A 91 -20.91 -4.74 25.92
C ASN A 91 -20.79 -3.90 24.65
N GLU A 92 -20.04 -2.80 24.70
CA GLU A 92 -19.78 -1.96 23.53
C GLU A 92 -18.98 -2.73 22.46
N PHE A 93 -17.94 -3.47 22.87
CA PHE A 93 -17.19 -4.36 21.98
C PHE A 93 -18.07 -5.45 21.37
N GLY A 94 -18.98 -6.04 22.14
CA GLY A 94 -19.95 -7.03 21.65
C GLY A 94 -20.91 -6.45 20.61
N GLN A 95 -21.36 -5.20 20.81
CA GLN A 95 -22.19 -4.49 19.84
C GLN A 95 -21.40 -4.16 18.57
N THR A 96 -20.15 -3.72 18.69
CA THR A 96 -19.27 -3.49 17.53
C THR A 96 -19.03 -4.77 16.73
N LEU A 97 -18.75 -5.90 17.40
CA LEU A 97 -18.57 -7.20 16.73
C LEU A 97 -19.84 -7.64 15.99
N SER A 98 -21.02 -7.43 16.58
CA SER A 98 -22.30 -7.74 15.94
C SER A 98 -22.52 -6.89 14.69
N THR A 99 -22.22 -5.59 14.77
CA THR A 99 -22.31 -4.66 13.63
C THR A 99 -21.33 -5.05 12.52
N LEU A 100 -20.07 -5.34 12.86
CA LEU A 100 -19.06 -5.79 11.91
C LEU A 100 -19.45 -7.10 11.21
N ASN A 101 -20.03 -8.05 11.95
CA ASN A 101 -20.50 -9.31 11.36
C ASN A 101 -21.66 -9.08 10.38
N ARG A 102 -22.57 -8.15 10.70
CA ARG A 102 -23.67 -7.77 9.80
C ARG A 102 -23.16 -7.08 8.54
N GLU A 103 -22.24 -6.12 8.68
CA GLU A 103 -21.61 -5.43 7.54
C GLU A 103 -20.83 -6.40 6.65
N MET A 104 -20.13 -7.38 7.24
CA MET A 104 -19.44 -8.41 6.47
C MET A 104 -20.41 -9.31 5.69
N ALA A 105 -21.55 -9.65 6.28
CA ALA A 105 -22.59 -10.42 5.59
C ALA A 105 -23.22 -9.63 4.42
N GLU A 106 -23.50 -8.34 4.62
CA GLU A 106 -23.99 -7.44 3.58
C GLU A 106 -22.97 -7.25 2.46
N MET A 107 -21.68 -7.08 2.80
CA MET A 107 -20.59 -7.04 1.83
C MET A 107 -20.50 -8.35 1.03
N GLY A 108 -20.65 -9.50 1.69
CA GLY A 108 -20.69 -10.81 1.00
C GLY A 108 -21.84 -10.91 0.01
N ALA A 109 -23.02 -10.39 0.35
CA ALA A 109 -24.16 -10.33 -0.55
C ALA A 109 -23.90 -9.38 -1.74
N ALA A 110 -23.35 -8.20 -1.49
CA ALA A 110 -23.00 -7.22 -2.53
C ALA A 110 -21.92 -7.77 -3.49
N LEU A 111 -20.92 -8.48 -2.98
CA LEU A 111 -19.89 -9.14 -3.80
C LEU A 111 -20.48 -10.25 -4.68
N LYS A 112 -21.46 -11.00 -4.17
CA LYS A 112 -22.18 -12.02 -4.95
C LYS A 112 -22.99 -11.38 -6.08
N GLU A 113 -23.65 -10.26 -5.80
CA GLU A 113 -24.37 -9.50 -6.82
C GLU A 113 -23.44 -8.88 -7.86
N MET A 114 -22.29 -8.35 -7.44
CA MET A 114 -21.24 -7.85 -8.32
C MET A 114 -20.70 -8.94 -9.24
N ARG A 115 -20.46 -10.15 -8.71
CA ARG A 115 -20.04 -11.30 -9.52
C ARG A 115 -21.09 -11.65 -10.57
N ASN A 116 -22.37 -11.70 -10.19
CA ASN A 116 -23.46 -11.95 -11.13
C ASN A 116 -23.55 -10.83 -12.21
N GLY A 117 -23.33 -9.58 -11.82
CA GLY A 117 -23.24 -8.45 -12.75
C GLY A 117 -22.06 -8.60 -13.72
N MET A 118 -20.91 -9.06 -13.24
CA MET A 118 -19.73 -9.29 -14.07
C MET A 118 -19.89 -10.48 -15.01
N GLU A 119 -20.58 -11.55 -14.59
CA GLU A 119 -20.95 -12.67 -15.48
C GLU A 119 -21.88 -12.18 -16.62
N LYS A 120 -22.83 -11.28 -16.33
CA LYS A 120 -23.67 -10.64 -17.36
C LYS A 120 -22.88 -9.71 -18.28
N VAL A 121 -21.91 -8.96 -17.76
CA VAL A 121 -21.02 -8.12 -18.58
C VAL A 121 -20.15 -8.99 -19.48
N GLY A 122 -19.66 -10.14 -18.97
CA GLY A 122 -18.94 -11.12 -19.77
C GLY A 122 -19.78 -11.66 -20.93
N SER A 123 -21.05 -12.00 -20.68
CA SER A 123 -21.96 -12.49 -21.73
C SER A 123 -22.45 -11.40 -22.69
N LEU A 124 -22.48 -10.13 -22.26
CA LEU A 124 -22.66 -8.98 -23.15
C LEU A 124 -21.44 -8.79 -24.06
N GLY A 125 -20.23 -8.98 -23.53
CA GLY A 125 -19.00 -8.93 -24.33
C GLY A 125 -19.00 -9.94 -25.47
N SER A 126 -19.43 -11.19 -25.21
CA SER A 126 -19.54 -12.21 -26.26
C SER A 126 -20.62 -11.88 -27.30
N GLN A 127 -21.77 -11.34 -26.86
CA GLN A 127 -22.83 -10.91 -27.77
C GLN A 127 -22.42 -9.71 -28.64
N ILE A 128 -21.64 -8.78 -28.09
CA ILE A 128 -21.09 -7.65 -28.83
C ILE A 128 -20.07 -8.13 -29.87
N GLU A 129 -19.29 -9.17 -29.58
CA GLU A 129 -18.37 -9.75 -30.55
C GLU A 129 -19.12 -10.38 -31.74
N GLU A 130 -20.20 -11.10 -31.48
CA GLU A 130 -21.07 -11.66 -32.53
C GLU A 130 -21.76 -10.56 -33.35
N LEU A 131 -22.33 -9.55 -32.68
CA LEU A 131 -22.92 -8.39 -33.34
C LEU A 131 -21.89 -7.65 -34.20
N SER A 132 -20.66 -7.49 -33.71
CA SER A 132 -19.57 -6.87 -34.47
C SER A 132 -19.22 -7.68 -35.72
N LYS A 133 -19.21 -9.02 -35.64
CA LYS A 133 -18.98 -9.90 -36.79
C LYS A 133 -20.11 -9.78 -37.82
N GLU A 134 -21.36 -9.76 -37.37
CA GLU A 134 -22.53 -9.61 -38.24
C GLU A 134 -22.58 -8.23 -38.91
N VAL A 135 -22.32 -7.14 -38.17
CA VAL A 135 -22.22 -5.78 -38.72
C VAL A 135 -21.06 -5.66 -39.73
N SER A 136 -19.93 -6.32 -39.47
CA SER A 136 -18.81 -6.39 -40.42
C SER A 136 -19.21 -7.14 -41.70
N SER A 137 -19.90 -8.27 -41.56
CA SER A 137 -20.45 -9.02 -42.70
C SER A 137 -21.43 -8.17 -43.51
N TYR A 138 -22.38 -7.53 -42.83
CA TYR A 138 -23.40 -6.66 -43.45
C TYR A 138 -22.78 -5.50 -44.23
N ASN A 139 -21.75 -4.84 -43.69
CA ASN A 139 -20.98 -3.84 -44.42
C ASN A 139 -20.28 -4.41 -45.66
N GLY A 140 -19.78 -5.65 -45.60
CA GLY A 140 -19.24 -6.37 -46.75
C GLY A 140 -20.30 -6.62 -47.84
N HIS A 141 -21.50 -7.06 -47.44
CA HIS A 141 -22.63 -7.25 -48.34
C HIS A 141 -23.07 -5.94 -49.01
N LEU A 142 -23.13 -4.83 -48.27
CA LEU A 142 -23.42 -3.51 -48.83
C LEU A 142 -22.37 -3.07 -49.87
N LYS A 143 -21.08 -3.30 -49.59
CA LYS A 143 -20.01 -3.04 -50.56
C LYS A 143 -20.20 -3.87 -51.83
N GLN A 144 -20.49 -5.16 -51.71
CA GLN A 144 -20.74 -6.03 -52.86
C GLN A 144 -21.98 -5.63 -53.65
N MET A 145 -23.07 -5.24 -52.98
CA MET A 145 -24.26 -4.70 -53.65
C MET A 145 -23.92 -3.42 -54.41
N ASN A 146 -23.19 -2.49 -53.80
CA ASN A 146 -22.79 -1.24 -54.45
C ASN A 146 -21.92 -1.51 -55.70
N VAL A 147 -20.99 -2.47 -55.63
CA VAL A 147 -20.20 -2.92 -56.79
C VAL A 147 -21.09 -3.50 -57.88
N LYS A 148 -22.02 -4.40 -57.55
CA LYS A 148 -22.98 -4.97 -58.53
C LYS A 148 -23.88 -3.91 -59.17
N PHE A 149 -24.35 -2.94 -58.40
CA PHE A 149 -25.13 -1.82 -58.93
C PHE A 149 -24.31 -1.00 -59.93
N GLN A 150 -23.02 -0.72 -59.64
CA GLN A 150 -22.13 -0.04 -60.58
C GLN A 150 -21.85 -0.87 -61.84
N GLU A 151 -21.73 -2.19 -61.73
CA GLU A 151 -21.59 -3.08 -62.88
C GLU A 151 -22.85 -3.09 -63.75
N LEU A 152 -24.04 -3.14 -63.15
CA LEU A 152 -25.32 -3.07 -63.87
C LEU A 152 -25.57 -1.69 -64.49
N SER A 153 -25.13 -0.61 -63.85
CA SER A 153 -25.24 0.75 -64.40
C SER A 153 -24.30 1.02 -65.58
N LYS A 154 -23.27 0.18 -65.78
CA LYS A 154 -22.30 0.30 -66.88
C LYS A 154 -22.65 -0.55 -68.10
N LYS A 155 -23.70 -1.37 -68.02
CA LYS A 155 -24.27 -2.16 -69.13
C LYS A 155 -25.46 -1.44 -69.74
#